data_AF-A0A1J1H1U6-F1
#
_entry.id   AF-A0A1J1H1U6-F1
#
_cell.length_a   1.000
_cell.length_b   1.000
_cell.length_c   1.000
_cell.angle_alpha   90.00
_cell.angle_beta   90.00
_cell.angle_gamma   90.00
#
_symmetry.space_group_name_H-M   'P 1'
#
loop_
_entity.id
_entity.type
_entity.pdbx_description
1 polymer ?
#
loop_
_entity_poly.entity_id
_entity_poly.type
_entity_poly.pdbx_seq_one_letter_code
_entity_poly.pdbx_strand_id
1 'polypeptide(L)'
;MLFLYVVFVIIPFLIFSFFVYRNVSKFIHEKNKRNEFFSCLKYDNKQYETYDNFSNKYEIEKYKYYLKIERGIEANYNTDILEELNGEIKNEKYKQNVQYIENILDDIYNDTKYIEDNEVDDPQNNWMRKLANEDVVKLKVLLLKKAICFLPICNKIFQDKNKKYRLYNNYYIDDNMSKQLDGQCDDFLEEFNRIIFEANCLTNKWESIISDAYKIYHHNKAKAEEEKKKKEELKNTIKKQKIKEKKLKETTEKANLLANEIIEVRLRKKIIFYLL
;
A
#
# COMPACT_ATOMS: atom_id res chain seq x y z
N MET A 1 -65.91 25.79 -8.65
CA MET A 1 -65.41 24.70 -7.75
C MET A 1 -64.14 24.05 -8.27
N LEU A 2 -64.12 23.45 -9.46
CA LEU A 2 -62.91 22.83 -10.04
C LEU A 2 -61.72 23.79 -10.18
N PHE A 3 -61.95 25.02 -10.64
CA PHE A 3 -60.88 26.01 -10.84
C PHE A 3 -60.20 26.44 -9.51
N LEU A 4 -61.00 26.62 -8.45
CA LEU A 4 -60.48 26.95 -7.11
C LEU A 4 -59.68 25.78 -6.53
N TYR A 5 -60.12 24.53 -6.74
CA TYR A 5 -59.38 23.36 -6.28
C TYR A 5 -58.02 23.22 -6.98
N VAL A 6 -57.97 23.48 -8.30
CA VAL A 6 -56.70 23.47 -9.04
C VAL A 6 -55.75 24.53 -8.51
N VAL A 7 -56.22 25.76 -8.28
CA VAL A 7 -55.37 26.87 -7.85
C VAL A 7 -54.92 26.75 -6.40
N PHE A 8 -55.79 26.31 -5.49
CA PHE A 8 -55.48 26.29 -4.05
C PHE A 8 -54.95 24.96 -3.53
N VAL A 9 -55.13 23.86 -4.27
CA VAL A 9 -54.70 22.52 -3.82
C VAL A 9 -53.62 21.95 -4.72
N ILE A 10 -53.86 21.92 -6.03
CA ILE A 10 -52.95 21.23 -6.96
C ILE A 10 -51.66 22.04 -7.17
N ILE A 11 -51.76 23.34 -7.44
CA ILE A 11 -50.59 24.18 -7.68
C ILE A 11 -49.66 24.24 -6.45
N PRO A 12 -50.14 24.48 -5.21
CA PRO A 12 -49.28 24.49 -4.03
C PRO A 12 -48.67 23.12 -3.73
N PHE A 13 -49.41 22.03 -3.96
CA PHE A 13 -48.90 20.67 -3.78
C PHE A 13 -47.78 20.33 -4.78
N LEU A 14 -47.91 20.76 -6.04
CA LEU A 14 -46.85 20.59 -7.05
C LEU A 14 -45.61 21.44 -6.73
N ILE A 15 -45.79 22.69 -6.26
CA ILE A 15 -44.69 23.55 -5.84
C ILE A 15 -43.96 22.93 -4.64
N PHE A 16 -44.71 22.44 -3.65
CA PHE A 16 -44.15 21.77 -2.48
C PHE A 16 -43.41 20.48 -2.86
N SER A 17 -44.01 19.65 -3.71
CA SER A 17 -43.39 18.41 -4.21
C SER A 17 -42.12 18.70 -5.01
N PHE A 18 -42.11 19.75 -5.83
CA PHE A 18 -40.92 20.19 -6.56
C PHE A 18 -39.83 20.70 -5.62
N PHE A 19 -40.19 21.42 -4.56
CA PHE A 19 -39.25 21.91 -3.56
C PHE A 19 -38.62 20.77 -2.75
N VAL A 20 -39.43 19.79 -2.33
CA VAL A 20 -38.96 18.57 -1.66
C VAL A 20 -38.06 17.77 -2.61
N TYR A 21 -38.48 17.56 -3.86
CA TYR A 21 -37.66 16.86 -4.86
C TYR A 21 -36.32 17.56 -5.10
N ARG A 22 -36.30 18.90 -5.22
CA ARG A 22 -35.07 19.67 -5.42
C ARG A 22 -34.12 19.56 -4.22
N ASN A 23 -34.65 19.60 -3.00
CA ASN A 23 -33.84 19.50 -1.79
C ASN A 23 -33.35 18.07 -1.56
N VAL A 24 -34.19 17.06 -1.80
CA VAL A 24 -33.80 15.65 -1.73
C VAL A 24 -32.78 15.30 -2.81
N SER A 25 -32.93 15.83 -4.04
CA SER A 25 -31.99 15.62 -5.13
C SER A 25 -30.64 16.30 -4.86
N LYS A 26 -30.63 17.52 -4.28
CA LYS A 26 -29.41 18.15 -3.76
C LYS A 26 -28.74 17.31 -2.66
N PHE A 27 -29.51 16.82 -1.70
CA PHE A 27 -29.01 15.99 -0.60
C PHE A 27 -28.46 14.64 -1.08
N ILE A 28 -29.11 14.02 -2.07
CA ILE A 28 -28.63 12.77 -2.72
C ILE A 28 -27.37 13.05 -3.54
N HIS A 29 -27.31 14.17 -4.28
CA HIS A 29 -26.14 14.53 -5.07
C HIS A 29 -24.94 14.90 -4.17
N GLU A 30 -25.19 15.55 -3.04
CA GLU A 30 -24.20 15.78 -1.98
C GLU A 30 -23.75 14.47 -1.33
N LYS A 31 -24.67 13.56 -0.99
CA LYS A 31 -24.36 12.24 -0.43
C LYS A 31 -23.55 11.38 -1.41
N ASN A 32 -23.84 11.46 -2.70
CA ASN A 32 -23.10 10.74 -3.74
C ASN A 32 -21.70 11.34 -3.96
N LYS A 33 -21.54 12.68 -4.01
CA LYS A 33 -20.22 13.32 -4.04
C LYS A 33 -19.40 13.04 -2.79
N ARG A 34 -20.06 13.01 -1.63
CA ARG A 34 -19.45 12.65 -0.34
C ARG A 34 -18.95 11.20 -0.36
N ASN A 35 -19.76 10.27 -0.87
CA ASN A 35 -19.36 8.87 -1.03
C ASN A 35 -18.26 8.68 -2.08
N GLU A 36 -18.22 9.49 -3.13
CA GLU A 36 -17.19 9.46 -4.17
C GLU A 36 -15.85 10.05 -3.70
N PHE A 37 -15.88 11.08 -2.85
CA PHE A 37 -14.69 11.60 -2.17
C PHE A 37 -14.17 10.62 -1.11
N PHE A 38 -15.06 10.03 -0.30
CA PHE A 38 -14.68 9.06 0.72
C PHE A 38 -14.30 7.70 0.13
N SER A 39 -14.80 7.30 -1.05
CA SER A 39 -14.30 6.12 -1.75
C SER A 39 -12.88 6.32 -2.27
N CYS A 40 -12.49 7.55 -2.63
CA CYS A 40 -11.10 7.91 -2.96
C CYS A 40 -10.17 7.87 -1.73
N LEU A 41 -10.67 8.21 -0.53
CA LEU A 41 -9.92 8.08 0.73
C LEU A 41 -9.90 6.63 1.27
N LYS A 42 -10.89 5.82 0.90
CA LYS A 42 -11.02 4.38 1.20
C LYS A 42 -10.18 3.48 0.31
N TYR A 43 -9.49 4.00 -0.72
CA TYR A 43 -8.46 3.20 -1.39
C TYR A 43 -7.42 2.85 -0.34
N ASP A 44 -7.49 1.60 0.13
CA ASP A 44 -6.70 1.02 1.20
C ASP A 44 -5.32 1.67 1.23
N ASN A 45 -5.00 2.26 2.38
CA ASN A 45 -3.72 2.87 2.61
C ASN A 45 -2.72 1.71 2.79
N LYS A 46 -2.50 0.92 1.73
CA LYS A 46 -1.64 -0.27 1.70
C LYS A 46 -0.25 0.05 2.23
N GLN A 47 0.18 1.30 2.07
CA GLN A 47 1.42 1.82 2.65
C GLN A 47 1.36 1.92 4.18
N TYR A 48 0.23 2.38 4.74
CA TYR A 48 -0.01 2.38 6.19
C TYR A 48 -0.10 0.96 6.75
N GLU A 49 -0.84 0.06 6.10
CA GLU A 49 -0.92 -1.34 6.53
C GLU A 49 0.44 -2.05 6.45
N THR A 50 1.21 -1.79 5.38
CA THR A 50 2.59 -2.28 5.26
C THR A 50 3.50 -1.69 6.33
N TYR A 51 3.32 -0.41 6.67
CA TYR A 51 4.06 0.26 7.73
C TYR A 51 3.71 -0.31 9.11
N ASP A 52 2.43 -0.47 9.40
CA ASP A 52 1.94 -0.98 10.68
C ASP A 52 2.45 -2.40 10.93
N ASN A 53 2.34 -3.27 9.92
CA ASN A 53 2.92 -4.60 9.95
C ASN A 53 4.44 -4.59 10.16
N PHE A 54 5.14 -3.67 9.49
CA PHE A 54 6.59 -3.52 9.65
C PHE A 54 6.96 -3.01 11.06
N SER A 55 6.23 -2.02 11.58
CA SER A 55 6.44 -1.43 12.90
C SER A 55 6.27 -2.49 13.98
N ASN A 56 5.19 -3.26 13.92
CA ASN A 56 4.94 -4.37 14.84
C ASN A 56 6.07 -5.42 14.78
N LYS A 57 6.50 -5.81 13.57
CA LYS A 57 7.63 -6.74 13.40
C LYS A 57 8.94 -6.17 13.99
N TYR A 58 9.18 -4.87 13.84
CA TYR A 58 10.36 -4.21 14.37
C TYR A 58 10.36 -4.16 15.90
N GLU A 59 9.24 -3.79 16.52
CA GLU A 59 9.12 -3.75 17.99
C GLU A 59 9.34 -5.13 18.62
N ILE A 60 8.83 -6.19 17.99
CA ILE A 60 9.07 -7.58 18.44
C ILE A 60 10.57 -7.91 18.41
N GLU A 61 11.27 -7.57 17.32
CA GLU A 61 12.71 -7.81 17.22
C GLU A 61 13.49 -6.98 18.24
N LYS A 62 13.13 -5.71 18.45
CA LYS A 62 13.72 -4.85 19.47
C LYS A 62 13.60 -5.49 20.86
N TYR A 63 12.40 -5.94 21.24
CA TYR A 63 12.18 -6.57 22.54
C TYR A 63 12.94 -7.90 22.71
N LYS A 64 13.08 -8.70 21.64
CA LYS A 64 13.93 -9.91 21.66
C LYS A 64 15.35 -9.59 22.12
N TYR A 65 15.93 -8.52 21.61
CA TYR A 65 17.28 -8.09 22.01
C TYR A 65 17.32 -7.59 23.46
N TYR A 66 16.28 -6.89 23.91
CA TYR A 66 16.15 -6.47 25.30
C TYR A 66 16.15 -7.67 26.26
N LEU A 67 15.32 -8.69 25.99
CA LEU A 67 15.26 -9.91 26.79
C LEU A 67 16.61 -10.61 26.88
N LYS A 68 17.36 -10.67 25.76
CA LYS A 68 18.69 -11.28 25.72
C LYS A 68 19.70 -10.53 26.61
N ILE A 69 19.74 -9.20 26.54
CA ILE A 69 20.77 -8.40 27.22
C ILE A 69 20.41 -8.04 28.66
N GLU A 70 19.20 -7.54 28.90
CA GLU A 70 18.79 -7.03 30.21
C GLU A 70 18.19 -8.11 31.12
N ARG A 71 17.63 -9.17 30.52
CA ARG A 71 17.02 -10.28 31.28
C ARG A 71 17.83 -11.58 31.21
N GLY A 72 18.80 -11.70 30.30
CA GLY A 72 19.56 -12.93 30.09
C GLY A 72 18.72 -14.07 29.50
N ILE A 73 17.58 -13.76 28.89
CA ILE A 73 16.63 -14.72 28.32
C ILE A 73 16.87 -14.83 26.82
N GLU A 74 17.25 -16.02 26.36
CA GLU A 74 17.51 -16.26 24.95
C GLU A 74 16.21 -16.68 24.23
N ALA A 75 15.47 -15.69 23.73
CA ALA A 75 14.24 -15.93 23.00
C ALA A 75 14.55 -16.26 21.53
N ASN A 76 14.37 -17.52 21.11
CA ASN A 76 14.66 -17.94 19.73
C ASN A 76 13.39 -17.94 18.87
N TYR A 77 13.14 -16.80 18.23
CA TYR A 77 12.15 -16.68 17.16
C TYR A 77 12.82 -16.96 15.83
N ASN A 78 12.41 -18.02 15.13
CA ASN A 78 12.70 -18.16 13.70
C ASN A 78 11.93 -17.08 12.94
N THR A 79 12.65 -16.04 12.48
CA THR A 79 12.08 -14.86 11.80
C THR A 79 11.55 -15.13 10.40
N ASP A 80 11.89 -16.28 9.81
CA ASP A 80 11.37 -16.71 8.51
C ASP A 80 9.84 -16.93 8.55
N ILE A 81 9.27 -17.15 9.74
CA ILE A 81 7.85 -17.39 9.96
C ILE A 81 6.99 -16.16 9.59
N LEU A 82 7.52 -14.94 9.71
CA LEU A 82 6.78 -13.71 9.37
C LEU A 82 6.92 -13.31 7.89
N GLU A 83 7.85 -13.90 7.15
CA GLU A 83 7.99 -13.66 5.70
C GLU A 83 7.13 -14.62 4.86
N GLU A 84 6.75 -15.77 5.42
CA GLU A 84 5.89 -16.78 4.77
C GLU A 84 4.38 -16.54 4.93
N LEU A 85 3.93 -15.44 5.53
CA LEU A 85 2.49 -15.10 5.63
C LEU A 85 1.80 -14.82 4.28
N ASN A 86 2.51 -14.95 3.15
CA ASN A 86 1.96 -14.92 1.80
C ASN A 86 1.86 -16.29 1.12
N GLY A 87 2.07 -17.40 1.83
CA GLY A 87 1.99 -18.76 1.28
C GLY A 87 1.14 -19.72 2.11
N GLU A 88 -0.02 -20.11 1.59
CA GLU A 88 -0.90 -21.13 2.18
C GLU A 88 -0.23 -22.51 2.27
N ILE A 89 0.52 -22.85 3.33
CA ILE A 89 0.97 -24.24 3.57
C ILE A 89 0.96 -24.64 5.08
N LYS A 90 -0.04 -25.47 5.45
CA LYS A 90 -0.09 -26.52 6.52
C LYS A 90 -0.23 -26.17 8.03
N ASN A 91 -1.44 -25.69 8.36
CA ASN A 91 -2.40 -25.96 9.48
C ASN A 91 -2.08 -26.48 10.91
N GLU A 92 -0.89 -26.97 11.30
CA GLU A 92 -0.67 -27.38 12.72
C GLU A 92 0.58 -26.74 13.33
N LYS A 93 1.70 -26.80 12.61
CA LYS A 93 2.92 -26.07 12.97
C LYS A 93 2.71 -24.55 12.95
N TYR A 94 1.88 -24.09 12.00
CA TYR A 94 1.45 -22.70 11.92
C TYR A 94 0.65 -22.27 13.16
N LYS A 95 -0.28 -23.10 13.65
CA LYS A 95 -1.05 -22.79 14.88
C LYS A 95 -0.17 -22.76 16.13
N GLN A 96 0.76 -23.70 16.27
CA GLN A 96 1.72 -23.70 17.38
C GLN A 96 2.66 -22.48 17.33
N ASN A 97 3.10 -22.08 16.15
CA ASN A 97 3.93 -20.88 15.96
C ASN A 97 3.13 -19.59 16.21
N VAL A 98 1.87 -19.52 15.76
CA VAL A 98 0.97 -18.38 16.04
C VAL A 98 0.73 -18.28 17.53
N GLN A 99 0.42 -19.37 18.21
CA GLN A 99 0.18 -19.37 19.65
C GLN A 99 1.45 -19.05 20.46
N TYR A 100 2.62 -19.48 19.99
CA TYR A 100 3.90 -19.06 20.55
C TYR A 100 4.12 -17.56 20.37
N ILE A 101 3.89 -17.02 19.16
CA ILE A 101 3.98 -15.58 18.89
C ILE A 101 2.97 -14.79 19.73
N GLU A 102 1.73 -15.26 19.87
CA GLU A 102 0.69 -14.65 20.70
C GLU A 102 1.10 -14.61 22.17
N ASN A 103 1.62 -15.72 22.72
CA ASN A 103 2.11 -15.74 24.10
C ASN A 103 3.26 -14.75 24.32
N ILE A 104 4.13 -14.57 23.32
CA ILE A 104 5.22 -13.60 23.40
C ILE A 104 4.73 -12.17 23.23
N LEU A 105 3.74 -11.93 22.38
CA LEU A 105 3.09 -10.63 22.29
C LEU A 105 2.41 -10.31 23.63
N ASP A 106 1.77 -11.27 24.27
CA ASP A 106 1.22 -11.12 25.61
C ASP A 106 2.32 -10.82 26.64
N ASP A 107 3.46 -11.50 26.59
CA ASP A 107 4.61 -11.19 27.45
C ASP A 107 5.19 -9.79 27.15
N ILE A 108 5.19 -9.33 25.89
CA ILE A 108 5.57 -7.97 25.49
C ILE A 108 4.60 -6.94 26.09
N TYR A 109 3.30 -7.19 25.94
CA TYR A 109 2.25 -6.30 26.43
C TYR A 109 2.24 -6.22 27.96
N ASN A 110 2.68 -7.27 28.65
CA ASN A 110 2.68 -7.36 30.10
C ASN A 110 4.03 -7.02 30.77
N ASP A 111 5.15 -6.87 30.04
CA ASP A 111 6.44 -6.46 30.63
C ASP A 111 6.48 -4.95 30.88
N THR A 112 6.05 -4.56 32.09
CA THR A 112 6.08 -3.17 32.56
C THR A 112 7.48 -2.59 32.59
N LYS A 113 8.53 -3.41 32.73
CA LYS A 113 9.91 -2.91 32.78
C LYS A 113 10.42 -2.45 31.41
N TYR A 114 10.04 -3.15 30.33
CA TYR A 114 10.35 -2.68 28.98
C TYR A 114 9.64 -1.37 28.68
N ILE A 115 8.39 -1.20 29.14
CA ILE A 115 7.64 0.04 28.98
C ILE A 115 8.32 1.20 29.76
N GLU A 116 8.71 0.97 31.02
CA GLU A 116 9.41 1.94 31.86
C GLU A 116 10.81 2.30 31.31
N ASP A 117 11.61 1.31 30.87
CA ASP A 117 12.93 1.52 30.25
C ASP A 117 12.84 2.19 28.84
N ASN A 118 11.63 2.30 28.27
CA ASN A 118 11.35 3.02 27.02
C ASN A 118 10.90 4.48 27.26
N GLU A 119 10.71 4.93 28.50
CA GLU A 119 10.48 6.35 28.79
C GLU A 119 11.76 7.16 28.49
N VAL A 120 11.59 8.45 28.19
CA VAL A 120 12.61 9.31 27.58
C VAL A 120 13.76 9.62 28.55
N ASP A 121 14.70 8.68 28.66
CA ASP A 121 15.99 8.85 29.31
C ASP A 121 17.11 9.17 28.31
N ASP A 122 18.27 9.60 28.81
CA ASP A 122 19.44 9.92 28.00
C ASP A 122 19.78 8.77 27.01
N PRO A 123 19.80 9.03 25.67
CA PRO A 123 20.14 8.03 24.66
C PRO A 123 21.48 7.30 24.91
N GLN A 124 22.38 7.91 25.70
CA GLN A 124 23.67 7.33 26.04
C GLN A 124 23.61 6.16 27.03
N ASN A 125 22.55 6.04 27.83
CA ASN A 125 22.42 4.99 28.84
C ASN A 125 21.48 3.85 28.41
N ASN A 126 20.96 3.91 27.17
CA ASN A 126 19.99 2.95 26.67
C ASN A 126 20.59 1.53 26.53
N TRP A 127 19.80 0.52 26.86
CA TRP A 127 20.15 -0.91 26.76
C TRP A 127 20.64 -1.29 25.36
N MET A 128 20.16 -0.61 24.30
CA MET A 128 20.59 -0.84 22.92
C MET A 128 22.11 -0.68 22.71
N ARG A 129 22.80 0.06 23.58
CA ARG A 129 24.27 0.24 23.53
C ARG A 129 25.05 -0.92 24.10
N LYS A 130 24.41 -1.75 24.92
CA LYS A 130 25.00 -2.96 25.51
C LYS A 130 24.93 -4.15 24.55
N LEU A 131 24.31 -3.98 23.38
CA LEU A 131 24.17 -5.02 22.36
C LEU A 131 25.50 -5.35 21.68
N ALA A 132 25.61 -6.59 21.23
CA ALA A 132 26.70 -7.02 20.36
C ALA A 132 26.65 -6.29 19.01
N ASN A 133 27.81 -6.08 18.38
CA ASN A 133 27.90 -5.35 17.10
C ASN A 133 27.00 -5.93 15.99
N GLU A 134 26.84 -7.25 15.93
CA GLU A 134 25.97 -7.92 14.95
C GLU A 134 24.49 -7.57 15.16
N ASP A 135 24.03 -7.63 16.41
CA ASP A 135 22.66 -7.30 16.82
C ASP A 135 22.38 -5.80 16.58
N VAL A 136 23.36 -4.93 16.87
CA VAL A 136 23.30 -3.48 16.56
C VAL A 136 23.15 -3.24 15.06
N VAL A 137 23.93 -3.93 14.21
CA VAL A 137 23.80 -3.78 12.75
C VAL A 137 22.42 -4.23 12.28
N LYS A 138 21.89 -5.34 12.82
CA LYS A 138 20.55 -5.82 12.47
C LYS A 138 19.46 -4.82 12.84
N LEU A 139 19.51 -4.24 14.05
CA LEU A 139 18.59 -3.18 14.46
C LEU A 139 18.72 -1.93 13.62
N LYS A 140 19.94 -1.48 13.28
CA LYS A 140 20.16 -0.35 12.37
C LYS A 140 19.51 -0.55 11.02
N VAL A 141 19.64 -1.74 10.44
CA VAL A 141 19.00 -2.07 9.15
C VAL A 141 17.48 -2.04 9.26
N LEU A 142 16.92 -2.58 10.34
CA LEU A 142 15.47 -2.56 10.55
C LEU A 142 14.93 -1.15 10.81
N LEU A 143 15.62 -0.34 11.61
CA LEU A 143 15.27 1.06 11.85
C LEU A 143 15.32 1.88 10.56
N LEU A 144 16.34 1.66 9.72
CA LEU A 144 16.44 2.29 8.41
C LEU A 144 15.29 1.87 7.48
N LYS A 145 14.90 0.58 7.50
CA LYS A 145 13.71 0.10 6.78
C LYS A 145 12.43 0.74 7.31
N LYS A 146 12.27 0.90 8.63
CA LYS A 146 11.16 1.61 9.27
C LYS A 146 11.05 3.03 8.70
N ALA A 147 12.16 3.77 8.74
CA ALA A 147 12.25 5.13 8.24
C ALA A 147 11.90 5.22 6.74
N ILE A 148 12.38 4.29 5.91
CA ILE A 148 12.06 4.24 4.47
C ILE A 148 10.56 4.01 4.24
N CYS A 149 9.93 3.10 4.98
CA CYS A 149 8.48 2.85 4.91
C CYS A 149 7.65 4.04 5.40
N PHE A 150 8.18 4.81 6.33
CA PHE A 150 7.52 5.96 6.94
C PHE A 150 7.48 7.20 6.03
N LEU A 151 8.56 7.47 5.28
CA LEU A 151 8.69 8.62 4.38
C LEU A 151 7.53 8.87 3.39
N PRO A 152 7.00 7.87 2.65
CA PRO A 152 5.85 8.09 1.76
C PRO A 152 4.59 8.54 2.51
N ILE A 153 4.40 8.05 3.74
CA ILE A 153 3.26 8.40 4.58
C ILE A 153 3.39 9.84 5.04
N CYS A 154 4.57 10.25 5.54
CA CYS A 154 4.85 11.64 5.89
C CYS A 154 4.58 12.59 4.71
N ASN A 155 5.11 12.27 3.53
CA ASN A 155 4.92 13.10 2.34
C ASN A 155 3.44 13.26 1.98
N LYS A 156 2.64 12.20 2.13
CA LYS A 156 1.19 12.23 1.89
C LYS A 156 0.48 13.13 2.90
N ILE A 157 0.80 12.98 4.19
CA ILE A 157 0.23 13.79 5.28
C ILE A 157 0.56 15.27 5.09
N PHE A 158 1.82 15.61 4.81
CA PHE A 158 2.23 17.00 4.57
C PHE A 158 1.55 17.61 3.33
N GLN A 159 1.37 16.83 2.26
CA GLN A 159 0.62 17.28 1.08
C GLN A 159 -0.87 17.48 1.38
N ASP A 160 -1.45 16.64 2.23
CA ASP A 160 -2.87 16.67 2.55
C ASP A 160 -3.22 17.74 3.61
N LYS A 161 -2.26 18.20 4.42
CA LYS A 161 -2.45 19.33 5.38
C LYS A 161 -2.99 20.60 4.70
N ASN A 162 -2.47 20.93 3.51
CA ASN A 162 -2.96 22.07 2.73
C ASN A 162 -4.37 21.86 2.14
N LYS A 163 -4.74 20.61 1.86
CA LYS A 163 -6.07 20.26 1.37
C LYS A 163 -7.08 20.25 2.51
N LYS A 164 -6.69 19.76 3.70
CA LYS A 164 -7.48 19.76 4.93
C LYS A 164 -7.98 21.17 5.27
N TYR A 165 -7.09 22.16 5.29
CA TYR A 165 -7.47 23.54 5.59
C TYR A 165 -8.56 24.08 4.65
N ARG A 166 -8.47 23.75 3.34
CA ARG A 166 -9.50 24.12 2.36
C ARG A 166 -10.81 23.36 2.57
N LEU A 167 -10.75 22.08 2.93
CA LEU A 167 -11.93 21.25 3.17
C LEU A 167 -12.69 21.68 4.42
N TYR A 168 -11.96 22.05 5.47
CA TYR A 168 -12.51 22.59 6.71
C TYR A 168 -13.19 23.95 6.48
N ASN A 169 -12.50 24.90 5.84
CA ASN A 169 -13.06 26.23 5.56
C ASN A 169 -14.26 26.21 4.61
N ASN A 170 -14.37 25.18 3.76
CA ASN A 170 -15.50 25.00 2.86
C ASN A 170 -16.62 24.12 3.46
N TYR A 171 -16.58 23.82 4.77
CA TYR A 171 -17.58 23.02 5.49
C TYR A 171 -17.80 21.59 4.98
N TYR A 172 -16.80 21.01 4.31
CA TYR A 172 -16.85 19.61 3.85
C TYR A 172 -16.43 18.60 4.94
N ILE A 173 -15.80 19.08 6.02
CA ILE A 173 -15.33 18.29 7.16
C ILE A 173 -15.76 19.02 8.44
N ASP A 174 -16.21 18.27 9.46
CA ASP A 174 -16.60 18.83 10.76
C ASP A 174 -15.40 19.05 11.71
N ASP A 175 -15.63 19.76 12.81
CA ASP A 175 -14.60 20.06 13.81
C ASP A 175 -13.97 18.79 14.42
N ASN A 176 -14.78 17.75 14.62
CA ASN A 176 -14.32 16.50 15.22
C ASN A 176 -13.35 15.77 14.29
N MET A 177 -13.69 15.68 13.01
CA MET A 177 -12.90 15.03 11.98
C MET A 177 -11.66 15.86 11.63
N SER A 178 -11.72 17.19 11.75
CA SER A 178 -10.53 18.04 11.71
C SER A 178 -9.58 17.73 12.88
N LYS A 179 -10.09 17.64 14.11
CA LYS A 179 -9.27 17.28 15.29
C LYS A 179 -8.67 15.88 15.17
N GLN A 180 -9.42 14.90 14.66
CA GLN A 180 -8.89 13.55 14.42
C GLN A 180 -7.70 13.55 13.45
N LEU A 181 -7.79 14.35 12.39
CA LEU A 181 -6.68 14.49 11.44
C LEU A 181 -5.48 15.21 12.06
N ASP A 182 -5.69 16.16 12.98
CA ASP A 182 -4.57 16.78 13.72
C ASP A 182 -3.92 15.78 14.67
N GLY A 183 -4.72 15.02 15.44
CA GLY A 183 -4.22 13.97 16.32
C GLY A 183 -3.38 12.93 15.58
N GLN A 184 -3.86 12.46 14.42
CA GLN A 184 -3.05 11.58 13.56
C GLN A 184 -1.72 12.23 13.16
N CYS A 185 -1.70 13.51 12.77
CA CYS A 185 -0.46 14.19 12.42
C CYS A 185 0.51 14.27 13.60
N ASP A 186 -0.01 14.49 14.81
CA ASP A 186 0.79 14.55 16.04
C ASP A 186 1.37 13.18 16.38
N ASP A 187 0.57 12.10 16.30
CA ASP A 187 1.03 10.72 16.47
C ASP A 187 2.17 10.39 15.48
N PHE A 188 2.05 10.83 14.24
CA PHE A 188 3.10 10.65 13.22
C PHE A 188 4.37 11.47 13.53
N LEU A 189 4.24 12.68 14.08
CA LEU A 189 5.41 13.48 14.47
C LEU A 189 6.11 12.88 15.69
N GLU A 190 5.36 12.34 16.64
CA GLU A 190 5.91 11.63 17.78
C GLU A 190 6.72 10.42 17.33
N GLU A 191 6.17 9.61 16.43
CA GLU A 191 6.85 8.44 15.89
C GLU A 191 8.11 8.80 15.09
N PHE A 192 8.08 9.92 14.36
CA PHE A 192 9.25 10.45 13.67
C PHE A 192 10.38 10.80 14.66
N ASN A 193 10.04 11.46 15.77
CA ASN A 193 10.99 11.81 16.81
C ASN A 193 11.52 10.56 17.54
N ARG A 194 10.68 9.55 17.75
CA ARG A 194 11.09 8.24 18.30
C ARG A 194 12.13 7.56 17.42
N ILE A 195 11.95 7.54 16.09
CA ILE A 195 12.96 6.98 15.16
C ILE A 195 14.32 7.68 15.31
N ILE A 196 14.33 9.01 15.44
CA ILE A 196 15.57 9.78 15.64
C ILE A 196 16.21 9.45 16.99
N PHE A 197 15.39 9.35 18.04
CA PHE A 197 15.84 8.98 19.37
C PHE A 197 16.48 7.58 19.39
N GLU A 198 15.82 6.59 18.80
CA GLU A 198 16.34 5.22 18.69
C GLU A 198 17.64 5.16 17.86
N ALA A 199 17.72 5.93 16.79
CA ALA A 199 18.95 6.05 16.00
C ALA A 199 20.11 6.56 16.86
N ASN A 200 19.83 7.56 17.72
CA ASN A 200 20.79 8.09 18.68
C ASN A 200 21.12 7.12 19.81
N CYS A 201 20.21 6.21 20.19
CA CYS A 201 20.50 5.13 21.12
C CYS A 201 21.48 4.12 20.51
N LEU A 202 21.29 3.75 19.24
CA LEU A 202 22.16 2.80 18.55
C LEU A 202 23.51 3.38 18.15
N THR A 203 23.60 4.68 17.86
CA THR A 203 24.85 5.35 17.45
C THR A 203 24.80 6.81 17.83
N ASN A 204 25.87 7.29 18.48
CA ASN A 204 26.00 8.71 18.79
C ASN A 204 25.83 9.56 17.54
N LYS A 205 24.83 10.46 17.55
CA LYS A 205 24.56 11.46 16.51
C LYS A 205 24.30 10.86 15.13
N TRP A 206 23.44 9.84 15.05
CA TRP A 206 22.96 9.36 13.76
C TRP A 206 21.85 10.26 13.19
N GLU A 207 22.15 11.56 13.11
CA GLU A 207 21.23 12.59 12.60
C GLU A 207 20.95 12.41 11.10
N SER A 208 21.81 11.69 10.38
CA SER A 208 21.66 11.43 8.95
C SER A 208 20.63 10.36 8.61
N ILE A 209 20.07 9.61 9.58
CA ILE A 209 19.20 8.47 9.31
C ILE A 209 18.03 8.83 8.38
N ILE A 210 17.43 10.00 8.57
CA ILE A 210 16.32 10.49 7.74
C ILE A 210 16.80 10.85 6.34
N SER A 211 17.95 11.51 6.21
CA SER A 211 18.55 11.87 4.92
C SER A 211 18.95 10.63 4.13
N ASP A 212 19.50 9.62 4.80
CA ASP A 212 19.89 8.35 4.20
C ASP A 212 18.66 7.54 3.77
N ALA A 213 17.63 7.45 4.63
CA ALA A 213 16.35 6.87 4.27
C ALA A 213 15.72 7.56 3.06
N TYR A 214 15.81 8.90 2.99
CA TYR A 214 15.27 9.69 1.88
C TYR A 214 15.98 9.38 0.56
N LYS A 215 17.32 9.37 0.56
CA LYS A 215 18.12 8.99 -0.62
C LYS A 215 17.78 7.58 -1.10
N ILE A 216 17.70 6.62 -0.18
CA ILE A 216 17.39 5.22 -0.49
C ILE A 216 15.97 5.10 -1.04
N TYR A 217 14.99 5.76 -0.43
CA TYR A 217 13.61 5.76 -0.89
C TYR A 217 13.50 6.28 -2.33
N HIS A 218 14.12 7.42 -2.64
CA HIS A 218 14.10 8.00 -3.99
C HIS A 218 14.83 7.13 -5.01
N HIS A 219 15.96 6.54 -4.63
CA HIS A 219 16.69 5.60 -5.48
C HIS A 219 15.84 4.35 -5.81
N ASN A 220 15.21 3.75 -4.79
CA ASN A 220 14.34 2.58 -4.97
C ASN A 220 13.12 2.91 -5.83
N LYS A 221 12.53 4.10 -5.65
CA LYS A 221 11.41 4.57 -6.46
C LYS A 221 11.82 4.72 -7.93
N ALA A 222 12.96 5.36 -8.21
CA ALA A 222 13.48 5.53 -9.56
C ALA A 222 13.74 4.17 -10.24
N LYS A 223 14.38 3.24 -9.53
CA LYS A 223 14.63 1.88 -10.01
C LYS A 223 13.34 1.11 -10.32
N ALA A 224 12.34 1.20 -9.45
CA ALA A 224 11.04 0.56 -9.66
C ALA A 224 10.29 1.14 -10.88
N GLU A 225 10.40 2.45 -11.14
CA GLU A 225 9.83 3.09 -12.33
C GLU A 225 10.55 2.66 -13.62
N GLU A 226 11.88 2.55 -13.61
CA GLU A 226 12.65 2.02 -14.74
C GLU A 226 12.29 0.56 -15.06
N GLU A 227 12.14 -0.28 -14.04
CA GLU A 227 11.72 -1.68 -14.23
C GLU A 227 10.30 -1.79 -14.80
N LYS A 228 9.38 -0.91 -14.38
CA LYS A 228 8.04 -0.83 -14.97
C LYS A 228 8.09 -0.45 -16.45
N LYS A 229 8.89 0.58 -16.81
CA LYS A 229 9.07 0.99 -18.21
C LYS A 229 9.65 -0.14 -19.06
N LYS A 230 10.70 -0.82 -18.58
CA LYS A 230 11.29 -1.99 -19.26
C LYS A 230 10.26 -3.12 -19.45
N LYS A 231 9.43 -3.41 -18.44
CA LYS A 231 8.36 -4.42 -18.54
C LYS A 231 7.27 -4.02 -19.55
N GLU A 232 6.91 -2.75 -19.63
CA GLU A 232 5.96 -2.24 -20.64
C GLU A 232 6.53 -2.27 -22.05
N GLU A 233 7.80 -1.90 -22.25
CA GLU A 233 8.51 -2.00 -23.51
C GLU A 233 8.61 -3.45 -24.00
N LEU A 234 8.89 -4.39 -23.08
CA LEU A 234 8.91 -5.83 -23.37
C LEU A 234 7.52 -6.33 -23.79
N LYS A 235 6.45 -5.90 -23.10
CA LYS A 235 5.07 -6.22 -23.49
C LYS A 235 4.71 -5.67 -24.86
N ASN A 236 5.17 -4.45 -25.17
CA ASN A 236 4.89 -3.81 -26.45
C ASN A 236 5.66 -4.45 -27.62
N THR A 237 6.90 -4.87 -27.41
CA THR A 237 7.68 -5.61 -28.41
C THR A 237 7.10 -7.01 -28.67
N ILE A 238 6.71 -7.74 -27.63
CA ILE A 238 6.02 -9.04 -27.77
C ILE A 238 4.70 -8.89 -28.54
N LYS A 239 3.89 -7.86 -28.24
CA LYS A 239 2.65 -7.57 -29.00
C LYS A 239 2.94 -7.30 -30.48
N LYS A 240 3.97 -6.52 -30.79
CA LYS A 240 4.38 -6.25 -32.18
C LYS A 240 4.87 -7.51 -32.90
N GLN A 241 5.61 -8.39 -32.23
CA GLN A 241 6.06 -9.67 -32.78
C GLN A 241 4.88 -10.60 -33.06
N LYS A 242 3.93 -10.75 -32.13
CA LYS A 242 2.71 -11.56 -32.33
C LYS A 242 1.87 -11.08 -33.52
N ILE A 243 1.75 -9.76 -33.72
CA ILE A 243 1.04 -9.21 -34.89
C ILE A 243 1.80 -9.54 -36.18
N LYS A 244 3.13 -9.45 -36.19
CA LYS A 244 3.95 -9.82 -37.36
C LYS A 244 3.81 -11.30 -37.68
N GLU A 245 3.90 -12.19 -36.69
CA GLU A 245 3.72 -13.64 -36.87
C GLU A 245 2.33 -13.99 -37.39
N LYS A 246 1.28 -13.36 -36.87
CA LYS A 246 -0.09 -13.61 -37.33
C LYS A 246 -0.28 -13.21 -38.80
N LYS A 247 0.23 -12.03 -39.18
CA LYS A 247 0.25 -11.60 -40.59
C LYS A 247 1.05 -12.54 -41.48
N LEU A 248 2.20 -13.02 -41.00
CA LEU A 248 3.05 -13.94 -41.75
C LEU A 248 2.34 -15.28 -41.99
N LYS A 249 1.69 -15.84 -40.95
CA LYS A 249 0.88 -17.07 -41.04
C LYS A 249 -0.27 -16.93 -42.04
N GLU A 250 -1.02 -15.84 -41.97
CA GLU A 250 -2.12 -15.55 -42.93
C GLU A 250 -1.60 -15.44 -44.37
N THR A 251 -0.43 -14.83 -44.60
CA THR A 251 0.15 -14.75 -45.94
C THR A 251 0.66 -16.09 -46.44
N THR A 252 1.25 -16.92 -45.57
CA THR A 252 1.73 -18.26 -45.97
C THR A 252 0.57 -19.21 -46.26
N GLU A 253 -0.52 -19.14 -45.49
CA GLU A 253 -1.71 -19.96 -45.76
C GLU A 253 -2.36 -19.59 -47.09
N LYS A 254 -2.47 -18.29 -47.41
CA LYS A 254 -2.96 -17.83 -48.72
C LYS A 254 -2.05 -18.27 -49.87
N ALA A 255 -0.73 -18.21 -49.68
CA ALA A 255 0.22 -18.66 -50.69
C ALA A 255 0.13 -20.18 -50.93
N ASN A 256 -0.05 -20.98 -49.87
CA ASN A 256 -0.22 -22.43 -49.97
C ASN A 256 -1.53 -22.82 -50.66
N LEU A 257 -2.62 -22.11 -50.40
CA LEU A 257 -3.89 -22.33 -51.10
C LEU A 257 -3.75 -22.06 -52.60
N LEU A 258 -3.14 -20.92 -52.97
CA LEU A 258 -2.84 -20.59 -54.38
C LEU A 258 -1.93 -21.63 -55.04
N ALA A 259 -0.90 -22.11 -54.34
CA ALA A 259 -0.03 -23.15 -54.87
C ALA A 259 -0.78 -24.46 -55.15
N ASN A 260 -1.67 -24.87 -54.24
CA ASN A 260 -2.51 -26.05 -54.42
C ASN A 260 -3.47 -25.90 -55.61
N GLU A 261 -4.12 -24.74 -55.75
CA GLU A 261 -4.99 -24.45 -56.91
C GLU A 261 -4.23 -24.54 -58.23
N ILE A 262 -3.01 -23.99 -58.30
CA ILE A 262 -2.15 -24.06 -59.49
C ILE A 262 -1.78 -25.51 -59.82
N ILE A 263 -1.41 -26.31 -58.80
CA ILE A 263 -1.06 -27.73 -58.98
C ILE A 263 -2.27 -28.51 -59.51
N GLU A 264 -3.46 -28.28 -58.95
CA GLU A 264 -4.68 -28.98 -59.35
C GLU A 264 -5.10 -28.65 -60.78
N VAL A 265 -5.06 -27.36 -61.17
CA VAL A 265 -5.32 -26.93 -62.56
C VAL A 265 -4.32 -27.56 -63.52
N ARG A 266 -3.04 -27.64 -63.13
CA ARG A 266 -1.99 -28.23 -63.97
C ARG A 266 -2.20 -29.73 -64.14
N LEU A 267 -2.59 -30.45 -63.09
CA LEU A 267 -2.94 -31.87 -63.15
C LEU A 267 -4.15 -32.10 -64.06
N ARG A 268 -5.22 -31.30 -63.93
CA ARG A 268 -6.40 -31.40 -64.81
C ARG A 268 -6.04 -31.17 -66.27
N LYS A 269 -5.22 -30.16 -66.59
CA LYS A 269 -4.73 -29.91 -67.96
C LYS A 269 -3.89 -31.07 -68.49
N LYS A 270 -3.05 -31.69 -67.65
CA LYS A 270 -2.20 -32.82 -68.03
C LYS A 270 -3.03 -34.07 -68.32
N ILE A 271 -4.10 -34.32 -67.56
CA ILE A 271 -5.04 -35.44 -67.77
C ILE A 271 -5.81 -35.27 -69.09
N ILE A 272 -6.29 -34.06 -69.38
CA ILE A 272 -6.98 -33.76 -70.64
C ILE A 272 -6.06 -33.98 -71.85
N PHE A 273 -4.78 -33.64 -71.72
CA PHE A 273 -3.79 -33.85 -72.79
C PHE A 273 -3.45 -35.32 -73.04
N TYR A 274 -3.68 -36.21 -72.08
CA TYR A 274 -3.47 -37.67 -72.22
C TYR A 274 -4.72 -38.43 -72.69
N LEU A 275 -5.88 -37.76 -72.72
CA LEU A 275 -7.17 -38.33 -73.16
C LEU A 275 -7.57 -37.90 -74.59
N LEU A 276 -6.77 -37.06 -75.24
CA LEU A 276 -6.87 -36.64 -76.63
C LEU A 276 -5.75 -37.29 -77.45
#